data_AF-A0A5C7SNQ4-F1
#
_entry.id   AF-A0A5C7SNQ4-F1
#
_cell.length_a   1.000
_cell.length_b   1.000
_cell.length_c   1.000
_cell.angle_alpha   90.00
_cell.angle_beta   90.00
_cell.angle_gamma   90.00
#
_symmetry.space_group_name_H-M   'P 1'
#
loop_
_entity.id
_entity.type
_entity.pdbx_description
1 polymer ?
#
loop_
_entity_poly.entity_id
_entity_poly.type
_entity_poly.pdbx_seq_one_letter_code
_entity_poly.pdbx_strand_id
1 'polypeptide(L)'
;MGILNRIRKGLEAVGVTKPESQGPEREELSFEAEVPVAGAEAPLWKLKVHLVTEPHGDGERTRLRAHIQTNFAALRPALEAPTKKSDAKAIGNGSSGKGLSLSQRTTALAQRALENPVVNFLAQPLLKHDFNTWIDLQASTASLDDGAHALVPQSDKLTAMGIRPARSRDGGPVAESWSGQSPNGNGFAQVSIIQMDKKHLPDRLAKMLKGKPFQMAGAIINTVEEK
;
A
#
# COMPACT_ATOMS: atom_id res chain seq x y z
N MET A 1 -25.82 -3.49 -13.01
CA MET A 1 -25.22 -2.75 -11.87
C MET A 1 -23.78 -3.24 -11.66
N GLY A 2 -22.80 -2.39 -11.98
CA GLY A 2 -21.39 -2.78 -12.08
C GLY A 2 -20.66 -2.94 -10.74
N ILE A 3 -19.61 -3.76 -10.74
CA ILE A 3 -18.71 -4.02 -9.60
C ILE A 3 -18.06 -2.73 -9.10
N LEU A 4 -17.81 -1.79 -10.00
CA LEU A 4 -17.31 -0.46 -9.71
C LEU A 4 -18.22 0.29 -8.73
N ASN A 5 -19.55 0.13 -8.83
CA ASN A 5 -20.47 0.72 -7.85
C ASN A 5 -20.41 0.06 -6.46
N ARG A 6 -20.00 -1.22 -6.37
CA ARG A 6 -19.83 -1.91 -5.09
C ARG A 6 -18.50 -1.54 -4.43
N ILE A 7 -17.45 -1.41 -5.24
CA ILE A 7 -16.15 -0.90 -4.79
C ILE A 7 -16.30 0.57 -4.36
N ARG A 8 -17.01 1.39 -5.14
CA ARG A 8 -17.42 2.76 -4.79
C ARG A 8 -18.14 2.83 -3.43
N LYS A 9 -19.19 2.02 -3.23
CA LYS A 9 -19.91 1.96 -1.95
C LYS A 9 -19.06 1.47 -0.78
N GLY A 10 -18.15 0.53 -1.02
CA GLY A 10 -17.21 0.04 -0.01
C GLY A 10 -16.17 1.10 0.39
N LEU A 11 -15.73 1.93 -0.56
CA LEU A 11 -14.76 3.01 -0.35
C LEU A 11 -15.40 4.25 0.28
N GLU A 12 -16.63 4.60 -0.10
CA GLU A 12 -17.41 5.67 0.55
C GLU A 12 -17.67 5.35 2.04
N ALA A 13 -17.91 4.08 2.38
CA ALA A 13 -18.07 3.63 3.76
C ALA A 13 -16.79 3.76 4.62
N VAL A 14 -15.62 3.89 3.99
CA VAL A 14 -14.30 4.01 4.66
C VAL A 14 -13.83 5.48 4.76
N GLY A 15 -14.66 6.45 4.35
CA GLY A 15 -14.37 7.87 4.50
C GLY A 15 -13.44 8.43 3.44
N VAL A 16 -13.43 7.85 2.23
CA VAL A 16 -12.69 8.39 1.08
C VAL A 16 -13.28 9.73 0.66
N THR A 17 -12.49 10.80 0.77
CA THR A 17 -12.86 12.15 0.35
C THR A 17 -12.72 12.26 -1.17
N LYS A 18 -13.78 12.71 -1.85
CA LYS A 18 -13.75 12.97 -3.29
C LYS A 18 -12.99 14.28 -3.55
N PRO A 19 -11.82 14.31 -4.21
CA PRO A 19 -11.25 15.55 -4.69
C PRO A 19 -12.15 16.13 -5.80
N GLU A 20 -12.13 17.47 -5.90
CA GLU A 20 -12.89 18.27 -6.86
C GLU A 20 -12.68 17.76 -8.29
N SER A 21 -13.74 17.29 -8.96
CA SER A 21 -13.63 16.73 -10.30
C SER A 21 -13.34 17.83 -11.31
N GLN A 22 -12.13 17.88 -11.84
CA GLN A 22 -11.80 18.69 -13.00
C GLN A 22 -12.22 17.96 -14.27
N GLY A 23 -13.45 18.24 -14.73
CA GLY A 23 -13.99 17.79 -16.02
C GLY A 23 -14.91 16.57 -15.96
N PRO A 24 -15.77 16.37 -16.98
CA PRO A 24 -16.90 15.44 -16.91
C PRO A 24 -16.57 13.94 -17.00
N GLU A 25 -15.32 13.53 -17.24
CA GLU A 25 -14.99 12.11 -17.54
C GLU A 25 -13.81 11.52 -16.75
N ARG A 26 -13.08 12.31 -15.97
CA ARG A 26 -11.95 11.81 -15.15
C ARG A 26 -12.38 11.68 -13.70
N GLU A 27 -12.39 10.44 -13.20
CA GLU A 27 -12.67 10.16 -11.79
C GLU A 27 -11.36 9.98 -11.02
N GLU A 28 -11.14 10.83 -10.02
CA GLU A 28 -9.99 10.76 -9.13
C GLU A 28 -10.46 10.53 -7.69
N LEU A 29 -9.84 9.57 -7.01
CA LEU A 29 -10.11 9.27 -5.60
C LEU A 29 -8.77 9.18 -4.87
N SER A 30 -8.66 9.88 -3.74
CA SER A 30 -7.49 9.84 -2.88
C SER A 30 -7.88 9.48 -1.45
N PHE A 31 -7.06 8.64 -0.82
CA PHE A 31 -7.24 8.18 0.54
C PHE A 31 -5.90 8.22 1.26
N GLU A 32 -5.88 8.77 2.46
CA GLU A 32 -4.70 8.84 3.31
C GLU A 32 -5.07 8.37 4.72
N ALA A 33 -4.29 7.42 5.25
CA ALA A 33 -4.42 6.92 6.60
C ALA A 33 -3.06 6.88 7.27
N GLU A 34 -3.00 7.26 8.54
CA GLU A 34 -1.77 7.24 9.33
C GLU A 34 -2.04 6.75 10.76
N VAL A 35 -1.05 6.04 11.31
CA VAL A 35 -1.06 5.56 12.69
C VAL A 35 0.04 6.28 13.45
N PRO A 36 -0.30 7.30 14.26
CA PRO A 36 0.66 8.03 15.07
C PRO A 36 1.11 7.21 16.29
N VAL A 37 2.30 7.53 16.81
CA VAL A 37 2.86 6.98 18.06
C VAL A 37 3.20 8.14 18.97
N ALA A 38 2.85 8.03 20.26
CA ALA A 38 3.20 9.05 21.23
C ALA A 38 4.72 9.12 21.44
N GLY A 39 5.31 10.31 21.33
CA GLY A 39 6.74 10.54 21.55
C GLY A 39 7.64 10.29 20.33
N ALA A 40 7.09 9.95 19.17
CA ALA A 40 7.82 9.81 17.92
C ALA A 40 7.58 10.99 16.98
N GLU A 41 8.61 11.41 16.23
CA GLU A 41 8.50 12.48 15.21
C GLU A 41 7.82 11.99 13.92
N ALA A 42 7.80 10.69 13.67
CA ALA A 42 7.19 10.07 12.48
C ALA A 42 6.07 9.08 12.87
N PRO A 43 5.03 8.92 12.04
CA PRO A 43 3.99 7.91 12.27
C PRO A 43 4.59 6.51 12.13
N LEU A 44 4.06 5.55 12.89
CA LEU A 44 4.43 4.14 12.77
C LEU A 44 4.15 3.61 11.37
N TRP A 45 3.00 4.00 10.83
CA TRP A 45 2.54 3.54 9.55
C TRP A 45 1.77 4.64 8.83
N LYS A 46 1.98 4.73 7.52
CA LYS A 46 1.31 5.68 6.65
C LYS A 46 0.93 5.01 5.34
N LEU A 47 -0.32 5.16 4.92
CA LEU A 47 -0.86 4.66 3.67
C LEU A 47 -1.44 5.82 2.88
N LYS A 48 -0.95 6.02 1.66
CA LYS A 48 -1.54 6.92 0.67
C LYS A 48 -2.00 6.10 -0.52
N VAL A 49 -3.23 6.28 -0.95
CA VAL A 49 -3.80 5.61 -2.12
C VAL A 49 -4.39 6.66 -3.05
N HIS A 50 -4.03 6.60 -4.31
CA HIS A 50 -4.53 7.46 -5.38
C HIS A 50 -5.04 6.60 -6.52
N LEU A 51 -6.33 6.71 -6.83
CA LEU A 51 -6.99 6.00 -7.92
C LEU A 51 -7.43 7.02 -8.95
N VAL A 52 -7.01 6.85 -10.20
CA VAL A 52 -7.41 7.68 -11.33
C VAL A 52 -8.06 6.77 -12.37
N THR A 53 -9.27 7.10 -12.81
CA THR A 53 -9.95 6.42 -13.90
C THR A 53 -10.24 7.44 -15.00
N GLU A 54 -9.84 7.10 -16.22
CA GLU A 54 -10.00 7.93 -17.41
C GLU A 54 -10.50 7.07 -18.58
N PRO A 55 -11.34 7.62 -19.48
CA PRO A 55 -11.67 6.95 -20.72
C PRO A 55 -10.43 6.82 -21.61
N HIS A 56 -10.28 5.69 -22.28
CA HIS A 56 -9.15 5.42 -23.15
C HIS A 56 -9.59 4.54 -24.33
N GLY A 57 -9.60 5.09 -25.54
CA GLY A 57 -10.03 4.38 -26.75
C GLY A 57 -11.47 3.89 -26.65
N ASP A 58 -11.68 2.58 -26.77
CA ASP A 58 -12.97 1.90 -26.67
C ASP A 58 -13.35 1.46 -25.24
N GLY A 59 -12.50 1.76 -24.25
CA GLY A 59 -12.68 1.34 -22.87
C GLY A 59 -12.26 2.40 -21.85
N GLU A 60 -11.98 1.92 -20.64
CA GLU A 60 -11.52 2.74 -19.51
C GLU A 60 -10.14 2.25 -19.07
N ARG A 61 -9.30 3.20 -18.68
CA ARG A 61 -8.01 2.97 -18.02
C ARG A 61 -8.12 3.41 -16.57
N THR A 62 -7.72 2.52 -15.67
CA THR A 62 -7.68 2.77 -14.24
C THR A 62 -6.25 2.62 -13.75
N ARG A 63 -5.75 3.62 -13.02
CA ARG A 63 -4.44 3.62 -12.39
C ARG A 63 -4.58 3.78 -10.87
N LEU A 64 -4.11 2.80 -10.13
CA LEU A 64 -4.06 2.77 -8.68
C LEU A 64 -2.60 2.90 -8.23
N ARG A 65 -2.28 3.99 -7.53
CA ARG A 65 -0.99 4.20 -6.87
C ARG A 65 -1.16 4.12 -5.37
N ALA A 66 -0.51 3.18 -4.72
CA ALA A 66 -0.44 3.12 -3.26
C ALA A 66 1.00 3.30 -2.79
N HIS A 67 1.15 4.03 -1.69
CA HIS A 67 2.41 4.22 -1.00
C HIS A 67 2.20 3.87 0.46
N ILE A 68 2.96 2.89 0.93
CA ILE A 68 2.91 2.35 2.28
C ILE A 68 4.26 2.62 2.92
N GLN A 69 4.29 3.39 4.00
CA GLN A 69 5.48 3.63 4.78
C GLN A 69 5.28 3.03 6.15
N THR A 70 6.25 2.26 6.61
CA THR A 70 6.26 1.68 7.95
C THR A 70 7.57 2.03 8.62
N ASN A 71 7.51 2.84 9.66
CA ASN A 71 8.68 3.31 10.40
C ASN A 71 8.75 2.57 11.73
N PHE A 72 9.22 1.32 11.72
CA PHE A 72 9.32 0.55 12.96
C PHE A 72 10.39 1.12 13.90
N ALA A 73 11.40 1.80 13.37
CA ALA A 73 12.41 2.49 14.18
C ALA A 73 11.78 3.58 15.08
N ALA A 74 10.66 4.18 14.67
CA ALA A 74 9.94 5.19 15.44
C ALA A 74 9.35 4.65 16.75
N LEU A 75 9.21 3.33 16.90
CA LEU A 75 8.76 2.71 18.15
C LEU A 75 9.85 2.69 19.23
N ARG A 76 11.14 2.63 18.87
CA ARG A 76 12.24 2.50 19.86
C ARG A 76 12.21 3.58 20.95
N PRO A 77 12.19 4.90 20.63
CA PRO A 77 12.13 5.94 21.67
C PRO A 77 10.82 5.93 22.46
N ALA A 78 9.69 5.52 21.86
CA ALA A 78 8.41 5.39 22.55
C ALA A 78 8.34 4.18 23.51
N LEU A 79 9.20 3.18 23.29
CA LEU A 79 9.37 2.00 24.15
C LEU A 79 10.40 2.26 25.26
N GLU A 80 11.43 3.04 24.98
CA GLU A 80 12.46 3.45 25.96
C GLU A 80 12.01 4.59 26.86
N ALA A 81 10.97 5.34 26.45
CA ALA A 81 10.34 6.35 27.29
C ALA A 81 9.89 5.69 28.61
N PRO A 82 10.46 6.10 29.76
CA PRO A 82 10.08 5.50 31.02
C PRO A 82 8.59 5.70 31.21
N THR A 83 7.85 4.60 31.35
CA THR A 83 6.53 4.63 31.93
C THR A 83 6.69 5.39 33.24
N LYS A 84 6.24 6.66 33.30
CA LYS A 84 5.87 7.22 34.58
C LYS A 84 4.90 6.20 35.10
N LYS A 85 5.33 5.41 36.10
CA LYS A 85 4.45 4.66 36.96
C LYS A 85 3.49 5.71 37.47
N SER A 86 2.37 5.84 36.77
CA SER A 86 1.20 6.40 37.38
C SER A 86 0.98 5.43 38.52
N ASP A 87 1.24 5.91 39.74
CA ASP A 87 0.61 5.39 40.94
C ASP A 87 -0.90 5.48 40.71
N ALA A 88 -1.43 4.61 39.86
CA ALA A 88 -2.84 4.40 39.69
C ALA A 88 -3.25 3.58 40.89
N LYS A 89 -3.43 4.29 42.01
CA LYS A 89 -4.30 3.85 43.09
C LYS A 89 -5.57 3.28 42.48
N ALA A 90 -5.95 2.13 43.03
CA ALA A 90 -7.19 1.41 42.87
C ALA A 90 -8.36 2.24 42.30
N ILE A 91 -9.06 1.62 41.34
CA ILE A 91 -10.45 1.80 40.92
C ILE A 91 -11.21 2.80 41.82
N GLY A 92 -11.11 4.09 41.48
CA GLY A 92 -11.97 5.13 42.01
C GLY A 92 -13.07 5.39 41.00
N ASN A 93 -14.33 5.16 41.39
CA ASN A 93 -15.52 5.60 40.68
C ASN A 93 -15.53 7.15 40.60
N GLY A 94 -14.79 7.72 39.66
CA GLY A 94 -14.70 9.16 39.43
C GLY A 94 -14.95 9.46 37.96
N SER A 95 -16.09 10.08 37.66
CA SER A 95 -16.55 10.47 36.33
C SER A 95 -15.65 11.54 35.68
N SER A 96 -14.54 11.13 35.07
CA SER A 96 -13.65 12.01 34.30
C SER A 96 -13.27 11.31 33.00
N GLY A 97 -14.13 11.48 32.00
CA GLY A 97 -14.03 10.86 30.68
C GLY A 97 -12.95 11.48 29.80
N LYS A 98 -11.67 11.33 30.16
CA LYS A 98 -10.58 11.54 29.20
C LYS A 98 -10.16 10.18 28.63
N GLY A 99 -10.86 9.78 27.57
CA GLY A 99 -10.43 8.66 26.74
C GLY A 99 -9.01 8.92 26.22
N LEU A 100 -8.12 7.93 26.37
CA LEU A 100 -6.76 7.95 25.82
C LEU A 100 -6.80 8.35 24.34
N SER A 101 -5.92 9.26 23.92
CA SER A 101 -5.75 9.63 22.51
C SER A 101 -5.35 8.39 21.69
N LEU A 102 -5.64 8.38 20.39
CA LEU A 102 -5.28 7.26 19.51
C LEU A 102 -3.79 6.90 19.63
N SER A 103 -2.91 7.91 19.71
CA SER A 103 -1.47 7.76 19.91
C SER A 103 -1.08 7.13 21.25
N GLN A 104 -1.81 7.41 22.34
CA GLN A 104 -1.56 6.79 23.64
C GLN A 104 -2.05 5.33 23.66
N ARG A 105 -3.15 5.03 22.97
CA ARG A 105 -3.67 3.66 22.85
C ARG A 105 -2.74 2.77 22.02
N THR A 106 -2.23 3.27 20.90
CA THR A 106 -1.29 2.53 20.06
C THR A 106 0.02 2.25 20.79
N THR A 107 0.58 3.25 21.49
CA THR A 107 1.78 3.07 22.31
C THR A 107 1.57 2.07 23.45
N ALA A 108 0.47 2.15 24.19
CA ALA A 108 0.18 1.21 25.29
C ALA A 108 -0.01 -0.24 24.79
N LEU A 109 -0.66 -0.43 23.63
CA LEU A 109 -0.80 -1.75 23.01
C LEU A 109 0.55 -2.29 22.51
N ALA A 110 1.37 -1.45 21.89
CA ALA A 110 2.70 -1.84 21.42
C ALA A 110 3.61 -2.24 22.60
N GLN A 111 3.60 -1.47 23.70
CA GLN A 111 4.32 -1.78 24.93
C GLN A 111 3.88 -3.14 25.50
N ARG A 112 2.57 -3.36 25.65
CA ARG A 112 2.02 -4.62 26.17
C ARG A 112 2.31 -5.82 25.27
N ALA A 113 2.33 -5.64 23.94
CA ALA A 113 2.68 -6.70 23.01
C ALA A 113 4.16 -7.09 23.14
N LEU A 114 5.05 -6.11 23.34
CA LEU A 114 6.50 -6.31 23.47
C LEU A 114 6.96 -6.75 24.87
N GLU A 115 6.11 -6.63 25.89
CA GLU A 115 6.31 -7.31 27.18
C GLU A 115 6.34 -8.84 27.02
N ASN A 116 5.75 -9.38 25.95
CA ASN A 116 5.87 -10.79 25.62
C ASN A 116 7.25 -11.08 24.98
N PRO A 117 8.08 -11.94 25.59
CA PRO A 117 9.43 -12.22 25.10
C PRO A 117 9.46 -12.83 23.69
N VAL A 118 8.43 -13.57 23.28
CA VAL A 118 8.33 -14.14 21.93
C VAL A 118 8.08 -13.05 20.90
N VAL A 119 7.18 -12.12 21.21
CA VAL A 119 6.88 -10.98 20.33
C VAL A 119 8.07 -10.04 20.26
N ASN A 120 8.74 -9.78 21.38
CA ASN A 120 9.96 -8.97 21.42
C ASN A 120 11.06 -9.58 20.55
N PHE A 121 11.30 -10.88 20.66
CA PHE A 121 12.31 -11.57 19.86
C PHE A 121 12.02 -11.48 18.34
N LEU A 122 10.75 -11.62 17.93
CA LEU A 122 10.34 -11.48 16.52
C LEU A 122 10.34 -10.04 16.03
N ALA A 123 10.05 -9.07 16.91
CA ALA A 123 9.95 -7.66 16.56
C ALA A 123 11.31 -6.95 16.56
N GLN A 124 12.27 -7.38 17.39
CA GLN A 124 13.63 -6.80 17.43
C GLN A 124 14.32 -6.63 16.07
N PRO A 125 14.32 -7.61 15.15
CA PRO A 125 14.90 -7.40 13.83
C PRO A 125 14.10 -6.38 13.02
N LEU A 126 12.78 -6.30 13.17
CA LEU A 126 11.93 -5.35 12.44
C LEU A 126 12.07 -3.91 12.96
N LEU A 127 12.33 -3.72 14.26
CA LEU A 127 12.52 -2.41 14.89
C LEU A 127 13.76 -1.64 14.42
N LYS A 128 14.66 -2.29 13.66
CA LYS A 128 15.83 -1.66 13.04
C LYS A 128 15.58 -1.19 11.61
N HIS A 129 14.47 -1.61 11.01
CA HIS A 129 14.22 -1.42 9.59
C HIS A 129 13.02 -0.53 9.36
N ASP A 130 13.18 0.44 8.47
CA ASP A 130 12.08 1.19 7.90
C ASP A 130 11.73 0.59 6.54
N PHE A 131 10.44 0.38 6.29
CA PHE A 131 9.93 -0.22 5.07
C PHE A 131 9.16 0.83 4.28
N ASN A 132 9.53 1.05 3.02
CA ASN A 132 8.77 1.88 2.09
C ASN A 132 8.36 1.03 0.90
N THR A 133 7.05 0.87 0.71
CA THR A 133 6.48 0.09 -0.39
C THR A 133 5.65 0.98 -1.29
N TRP A 134 6.01 1.04 -2.56
CA TRP A 134 5.26 1.68 -3.63
C TRP A 134 4.59 0.61 -4.49
N ILE A 135 3.31 0.80 -4.76
CA ILE A 135 2.52 -0.09 -5.60
C ILE A 135 1.89 0.79 -6.70
N ASP A 136 2.20 0.52 -7.96
CA ASP A 136 1.58 1.19 -9.11
C ASP A 136 0.91 0.11 -9.97
N LEU A 137 -0.41 0.08 -9.94
CA LEU A 137 -1.26 -0.87 -10.65
C LEU A 137 -2.02 -0.13 -11.74
N GLN A 138 -2.00 -0.65 -12.94
CA GLN A 138 -2.72 -0.13 -14.08
C GLN A 138 -3.56 -1.25 -14.68
N ALA A 139 -4.84 -0.97 -14.87
CA ALA A 139 -5.78 -1.85 -15.54
C ALA A 139 -6.43 -1.10 -16.70
N SER A 140 -6.69 -1.80 -17.79
CA SER A 140 -7.41 -1.28 -18.94
C SER A 140 -8.48 -2.26 -19.37
N THR A 141 -9.60 -1.71 -19.82
CA THR A 141 -10.65 -2.46 -20.54
C THR A 141 -10.71 -2.10 -22.02
N ALA A 142 -9.76 -1.29 -22.50
CA ALA A 142 -9.58 -0.96 -23.91
C ALA A 142 -8.82 -2.09 -24.63
N SER A 143 -9.01 -2.20 -25.94
CA SER A 143 -8.16 -3.08 -26.75
C SER A 143 -6.75 -2.47 -26.84
N LEU A 144 -5.75 -3.17 -26.31
CA LEU A 144 -4.35 -2.75 -26.33
C LEU A 144 -3.54 -3.68 -27.23
N ASP A 145 -2.80 -3.10 -28.19
CA ASP A 145 -2.01 -3.86 -29.17
C ASP A 145 -0.92 -4.71 -28.50
N ASP A 146 -0.23 -4.14 -27.49
CA ASP A 146 0.82 -4.82 -26.70
C ASP A 146 0.26 -5.50 -25.44
N GLY A 147 -1.08 -5.62 -25.30
CA GLY A 147 -1.73 -6.27 -24.16
C GLY A 147 -1.39 -5.62 -22.80
N ALA A 148 -1.28 -6.43 -21.75
CA ALA A 148 -0.88 -5.96 -20.41
C ALA A 148 0.51 -5.29 -20.38
N HIS A 149 1.39 -5.61 -21.33
CA HIS A 149 2.73 -5.01 -21.38
C HIS A 149 2.68 -3.49 -21.65
N ALA A 150 1.68 -3.02 -22.39
CA ALA A 150 1.46 -1.60 -22.65
C ALA A 150 1.11 -0.80 -21.37
N LEU A 151 0.76 -1.49 -20.28
CA LEU A 151 0.38 -0.89 -19.00
C LEU A 151 1.53 -0.90 -17.98
N VAL A 152 2.70 -1.45 -18.33
CA VAL A 152 3.85 -1.51 -17.41
C VAL A 152 4.20 -0.10 -16.94
N PRO A 153 4.13 0.19 -15.62
CA PRO A 153 4.43 1.52 -15.11
C PRO A 153 5.90 1.85 -15.29
N GLN A 154 6.20 3.09 -15.70
CA GLN A 154 7.56 3.63 -15.72
C GLN A 154 8.57 2.77 -16.51
N SER A 155 8.13 2.17 -17.62
CA SER A 155 8.95 1.33 -18.52
C SER A 155 10.33 1.92 -18.83
N ASP A 156 10.40 3.23 -19.05
CA ASP A 156 11.64 3.93 -19.40
C ASP A 156 12.63 3.96 -18.23
N LYS A 157 12.13 4.17 -17.00
CA LYS A 157 12.95 4.15 -15.78
C LYS A 157 13.43 2.74 -15.45
N LEU A 158 12.56 1.74 -15.60
CA LEU A 158 12.93 0.34 -15.44
C LEU A 158 14.03 -0.05 -16.43
N THR A 159 13.88 0.36 -17.69
CA THR A 159 14.87 0.11 -18.75
C THR A 159 16.21 0.78 -18.44
N ALA A 160 16.19 2.01 -17.90
CA ALA A 160 17.40 2.70 -17.45
C ALA A 160 18.12 1.98 -16.30
N MET A 161 17.40 1.21 -15.47
CA MET A 161 17.96 0.36 -14.42
C MET A 161 18.36 -1.04 -14.93
N GLY A 162 18.32 -1.28 -16.25
CA GLY A 162 18.59 -2.60 -16.84
C GLY A 162 17.47 -3.62 -16.62
N ILE A 163 16.33 -3.21 -16.07
CA ILE A 163 15.15 -4.06 -15.85
C ILE A 163 14.31 -4.01 -17.12
N ARG A 164 14.23 -5.14 -17.82
CA ARG A 164 13.38 -5.31 -19.02
C ARG A 164 12.35 -6.37 -18.73
N PRO A 165 11.11 -5.98 -18.37
CA PRO A 165 10.07 -6.94 -18.06
C PRO A 165 9.76 -7.77 -19.30
N ALA A 166 9.73 -9.09 -19.14
CA ALA A 166 9.38 -9.99 -20.23
C ALA A 166 7.97 -9.67 -20.72
N ARG A 167 7.81 -9.73 -22.05
CA ARG A 167 6.48 -9.85 -22.66
C ARG A 167 5.99 -11.27 -22.43
N SER A 168 4.70 -11.43 -22.20
CA SER A 168 4.08 -12.76 -22.15
C SER A 168 4.26 -13.47 -23.49
N ARG A 169 5.25 -14.36 -23.59
CA ARG A 169 5.64 -15.03 -24.84
C ARG A 169 4.66 -16.14 -25.22
N ASP A 170 4.15 -16.83 -24.20
CA ASP A 170 3.22 -17.97 -24.34
C ASP A 170 1.78 -17.58 -23.96
N GLY A 171 1.55 -16.29 -23.72
CA GLY A 171 0.26 -15.79 -23.31
C GLY A 171 -0.17 -16.27 -21.91
N GLY A 172 0.77 -16.49 -20.99
CA GLY A 172 0.53 -16.69 -19.55
C GLY A 172 0.70 -15.41 -18.73
N PRO A 173 0.33 -15.40 -17.43
CA PRO A 173 0.65 -14.28 -16.56
C PRO A 173 2.17 -14.19 -16.39
N VAL A 174 2.71 -12.96 -16.36
CA VAL A 174 4.13 -12.72 -16.14
C VAL A 174 4.29 -12.16 -14.73
N ALA A 175 5.16 -12.76 -13.94
CA ALA A 175 5.57 -12.26 -12.64
C ALA A 175 7.10 -12.34 -12.55
N GLU A 176 7.75 -11.19 -12.44
CA GLU A 176 9.20 -11.09 -12.37
C GLU A 176 9.60 -10.24 -11.17
N SER A 177 10.73 -10.56 -10.56
CA SER A 177 11.26 -9.81 -9.42
C SER A 177 12.76 -9.65 -9.56
N TRP A 178 13.22 -8.44 -9.26
CA TRP A 178 14.61 -8.07 -9.16
C TRP A 178 14.86 -7.55 -7.75
N SER A 179 16.06 -7.78 -7.23
CA SER A 179 16.48 -7.23 -5.94
C SER A 179 17.92 -6.79 -6.04
N GLY A 180 18.26 -5.72 -5.35
CA GLY A 180 19.61 -5.20 -5.24
C GLY A 180 19.82 -4.52 -3.90
N GLN A 181 21.08 -4.28 -3.57
CA GLN A 181 21.43 -3.52 -2.37
C GLN A 181 21.03 -2.04 -2.56
N SER A 182 20.59 -1.40 -1.46
CA SER A 182 20.29 0.03 -1.47
C SER A 182 21.57 0.81 -1.84
N PRO A 183 21.48 1.94 -2.58
CA PRO A 183 22.64 2.76 -2.94
C PRO A 183 23.52 3.16 -1.76
N ASN A 184 22.94 3.24 -0.56
CA ASN A 184 23.61 3.65 0.68
C ASN A 184 24.22 2.47 1.46
N GLY A 185 24.17 1.24 0.93
CA GLY A 185 24.72 0.04 1.57
C GLY A 185 23.89 -0.54 2.73
N ASN A 186 23.08 0.28 3.39
CA ASN A 186 22.32 -0.08 4.60
C ASN A 186 20.90 -0.56 4.29
N GLY A 187 20.75 -1.58 3.44
CA GLY A 187 19.45 -2.16 3.14
C GLY A 187 19.33 -2.73 1.74
N PHE A 188 18.11 -3.04 1.29
CA PHE A 188 17.85 -3.60 -0.03
C PHE A 188 16.62 -2.97 -0.68
N ALA A 189 16.63 -2.95 -2.01
CA ALA A 189 15.51 -2.60 -2.84
C ALA A 189 15.07 -3.83 -3.63
N GLN A 190 13.76 -4.06 -3.69
CA GLN A 190 13.13 -5.11 -4.48
C GLN A 190 12.10 -4.47 -5.41
N VAL A 191 12.14 -4.84 -6.67
CA VAL A 191 11.16 -4.44 -7.68
C VAL A 191 10.50 -5.71 -8.20
N SER A 192 9.19 -5.79 -8.12
CA SER A 192 8.40 -6.89 -8.65
C SER A 192 7.39 -6.36 -9.65
N ILE A 193 7.26 -7.04 -10.78
CA ILE A 193 6.35 -6.66 -11.86
C ILE A 193 5.42 -7.83 -12.11
N ILE A 194 4.13 -7.53 -12.23
CA ILE A 194 3.09 -8.50 -12.52
C ILE A 194 2.32 -8.01 -13.73
N GLN A 195 2.09 -8.88 -14.71
CA GLN A 195 1.30 -8.59 -15.90
C GLN A 195 0.30 -9.73 -16.09
N MET A 196 -0.95 -9.38 -16.39
CA MET A 196 -2.00 -10.35 -16.62
C MET A 196 -3.10 -9.81 -17.53
N ASP A 197 -3.55 -10.67 -18.44
CA ASP A 197 -4.70 -10.42 -19.30
C ASP A 197 -5.95 -11.10 -18.75
N LYS A 198 -7.10 -10.79 -19.35
CA LYS A 198 -8.42 -11.35 -18.99
C LYS A 198 -8.44 -12.87 -18.84
N LYS A 199 -7.74 -13.59 -19.71
CA LYS A 199 -7.66 -15.07 -19.70
C LYS A 199 -6.98 -15.64 -18.45
N HIS A 200 -6.22 -14.84 -17.72
CA HIS A 200 -5.57 -15.23 -16.47
C HIS A 200 -6.45 -14.93 -15.25
N LEU A 201 -7.58 -14.24 -15.43
CA LEU A 201 -8.49 -13.96 -14.34
C LEU A 201 -9.28 -15.22 -13.96
N PRO A 202 -9.59 -15.39 -12.67
CA PRO A 202 -10.58 -16.38 -12.23
C PRO A 202 -11.89 -16.24 -13.02
N ASP A 203 -12.52 -17.37 -13.37
CA ASP A 203 -13.74 -17.43 -14.20
C ASP A 203 -14.84 -16.45 -13.77
N ARG A 204 -15.00 -16.26 -12.45
CA ARG A 204 -15.99 -15.34 -11.90
C ARG A 204 -15.73 -13.90 -12.34
N LEU A 205 -14.48 -13.46 -12.29
CA LEU A 205 -14.06 -12.13 -12.71
C LEU A 205 -14.07 -11.99 -14.23
N ALA A 206 -13.64 -13.03 -14.96
CA ALA A 206 -13.72 -13.04 -16.42
C ALA A 206 -15.18 -12.91 -16.92
N LYS A 207 -16.12 -13.65 -16.32
CA LYS A 207 -17.56 -13.57 -16.61
C LYS A 207 -18.15 -12.20 -16.27
N MET A 208 -17.70 -11.60 -15.19
CA MET A 208 -18.10 -10.24 -14.78
C MET A 208 -17.73 -9.17 -15.81
N LEU A 209 -16.59 -9.34 -16.48
CA LEU A 209 -16.12 -8.46 -17.56
C LEU A 209 -16.82 -8.73 -18.90
N LYS A 210 -17.67 -9.77 -18.98
CA LYS A 210 -18.46 -10.16 -20.17
C LYS A 210 -17.57 -10.30 -21.41
N GLY A 211 -17.92 -9.66 -22.53
CA GLY A 211 -17.13 -9.65 -23.77
C GLY A 211 -16.00 -8.61 -23.81
N LYS A 212 -15.88 -7.73 -22.80
CA LYS A 212 -14.88 -6.65 -22.84
C LYS A 212 -13.46 -7.19 -22.73
N PRO A 213 -12.47 -6.61 -23.43
CA PRO A 213 -11.08 -6.89 -23.15
C PRO A 213 -10.71 -6.44 -21.73
N PHE A 214 -9.67 -7.05 -21.17
CA PHE A 214 -9.11 -6.66 -19.89
C PHE A 214 -7.63 -6.99 -19.87
N GLN A 215 -6.82 -6.04 -19.44
CA GLN A 215 -5.40 -6.18 -19.23
C GLN A 215 -5.01 -5.43 -17.96
N MET A 216 -4.03 -5.94 -17.23
CA MET A 216 -3.51 -5.32 -16.03
C MET A 216 -2.00 -5.53 -15.92
N ALA A 217 -1.29 -4.47 -15.54
CA ALA A 217 0.09 -4.55 -15.11
C ALA A 217 0.27 -3.82 -13.78
N GLY A 218 1.19 -4.33 -12.96
CA GLY A 218 1.53 -3.77 -11.68
C GLY A 218 3.03 -3.76 -11.46
N ALA A 219 3.53 -2.71 -10.83
CA ALA A 219 4.85 -2.65 -10.26
C ALA A 219 4.74 -2.49 -8.74
N ILE A 220 5.48 -3.31 -8.01
CA ILE A 220 5.64 -3.25 -6.56
C ILE A 220 7.12 -2.97 -6.31
N ILE A 221 7.42 -1.85 -5.68
CA ILE A 221 8.78 -1.46 -5.31
C ILE A 221 8.81 -1.43 -3.80
N ASN A 222 9.64 -2.26 -3.21
CA ASN A 222 9.87 -2.29 -1.78
C ASN A 222 11.30 -1.86 -1.50
N THR A 223 11.48 -0.89 -0.62
CA THR A 223 12.80 -0.52 -0.09
C THR A 223 12.80 -0.71 1.40
N VAL A 224 13.86 -1.35 1.88
CA VAL A 224 14.11 -1.57 3.30
C VAL A 224 15.41 -0.87 3.62
N GLU A 225 15.39 0.02 4.61
CA GLU A 225 16.55 0.76 5.08
C GLU A 225 16.77 0.45 6.56
N GLU A 226 18.02 0.19 6.94
CA GLU A 226 18.42 0.02 8.34
C GLU A 226 18.78 1.39 8.94
N LYS A 227 18.26 1.69 10.13
CA LYS A 227 18.57 2.90 10.91
C LYS A 227 19.34 2.60 12.19
#